data_AF-A0A171B6Y5-F1
#
_entry.id   AF-A0A171B6Y5-F1
#
_cell.length_a   1.000
_cell.length_b   1.000
_cell.length_c   1.000
_cell.angle_alpha   90.00
_cell.angle_beta   90.00
_cell.angle_gamma   90.00
#
_symmetry.space_group_name_H-M   'P 1'
#
loop_
_entity.id
_entity.type
_entity.pdbx_description
1 polymer ?
#
loop_
_entity_poly.entity_id
_entity_poly.type
_entity_poly.pdbx_seq_one_letter_code
_entity_poly.pdbx_strand_id
1 'polypeptide(L)'
;RGVRIYLFLRYSLEGYVGAIYGMDRGILPCEGLYCHYRYPDKFMYDVAMRGDVYINCIIILLIMLAFTKAAAYILLRWKIRSLR
;
A
#
# COMPACT_ATOMS: atom_id res chain seq x y z
N ARG A 1 -9.96 -20.71 4.73
CA ARG A 1 -9.69 -19.42 5.41
C ARG A 1 -8.29 -18.87 5.05
N GLY A 2 -7.87 -18.84 3.78
CA GLY A 2 -6.48 -18.50 3.41
C GLY A 2 -6.30 -17.40 2.35
N VAL A 3 -7.38 -16.95 1.69
CA VAL A 3 -7.26 -16.16 0.45
C VAL A 3 -7.29 -14.64 0.68
N ARG A 4 -7.56 -14.15 1.90
CA ARG A 4 -7.67 -12.70 2.18
C ARG A 4 -6.34 -11.97 2.37
N ILE A 5 -5.22 -12.67 2.59
CA ILE A 5 -3.92 -12.03 2.88
C ILE A 5 -3.14 -11.68 1.61
N TYR A 6 -3.23 -12.51 0.57
CA TYR A 6 -2.40 -12.38 -0.63
C TYR A 6 -2.68 -11.09 -1.40
N LEU A 7 -3.96 -10.69 -1.48
CA LEU A 7 -4.40 -9.47 -2.14
C LEU A 7 -4.04 -8.21 -1.32
N PHE A 8 -4.07 -8.31 0.01
CA PHE A 8 -3.74 -7.20 0.90
C PHE A 8 -2.26 -6.82 0.83
N LEU A 9 -1.37 -7.82 0.83
CA LEU A 9 0.07 -7.61 0.72
C LEU A 9 0.42 -6.92 -0.59
N ARG A 10 -0.17 -7.36 -1.71
CA ARG A 10 0.07 -6.77 -3.02
C ARG A 10 -0.32 -5.28 -3.07
N TYR A 11 -1.54 -4.94 -2.65
CA TYR A 11 -1.99 -3.54 -2.62
C TYR A 11 -1.22 -2.67 -1.62
N SER A 12 -0.79 -3.23 -0.49
CA SER A 12 0.04 -2.51 0.48
C SER A 12 1.45 -2.21 -0.06
N LEU A 13 2.06 -3.13 -0.79
CA LEU A 13 3.38 -2.96 -1.41
C LEU A 13 3.32 -1.94 -2.54
N GLU A 14 2.28 -2.02 -3.37
CA GLU A 14 1.97 -0.99 -4.37
C GLU A 14 1.86 0.37 -3.67
N GLY A 15 0.99 0.53 -2.66
CA GLY A 15 0.85 1.79 -1.92
C GLY A 15 2.15 2.31 -1.26
N TYR A 16 2.97 1.42 -0.69
CA TYR A 16 4.24 1.76 -0.05
C TYR A 16 5.29 2.26 -1.05
N VAL A 17 5.43 1.56 -2.18
CA VAL A 17 6.30 1.98 -3.29
C VAL A 17 5.85 3.33 -3.85
N GLY A 18 4.53 3.51 -4.01
CA GLY A 18 3.93 4.79 -4.40
C GLY A 18 4.18 5.91 -3.40
N ALA A 19 4.29 5.63 -2.10
CA ALA A 19 4.58 6.65 -1.08
C ALA A 19 6.06 7.05 -1.02
N ILE A 20 6.98 6.14 -1.33
CA ILE A 20 8.42 6.42 -1.33
C ILE A 20 8.86 7.16 -2.59
N TYR A 21 8.32 6.74 -3.74
CA TYR A 21 8.73 7.21 -5.06
C TYR A 21 7.70 8.14 -5.72
N GLY A 22 6.50 8.28 -5.16
CA GLY A 22 5.49 9.22 -5.65
C GLY A 22 5.81 10.67 -5.34
N MET A 23 5.09 11.58 -6.01
CA MET A 23 5.21 13.04 -5.90
C MET A 23 6.52 13.60 -6.49
N ASP A 24 6.73 13.40 -7.80
CA ASP A 24 7.78 14.07 -8.61
C ASP A 24 9.16 14.05 -7.94
N ARG A 25 9.56 12.88 -7.42
CA ARG A 25 10.87 12.73 -6.79
C ARG A 25 11.94 12.97 -7.84
N GLY A 26 12.78 13.99 -7.62
CA GLY A 26 13.94 14.26 -8.47
C GLY A 26 14.90 13.07 -8.57
N ILE A 27 15.66 13.04 -9.66
CA ILE A 27 16.67 12.03 -10.02
C ILE A 27 17.52 11.55 -8.83
N LEU A 28 17.54 10.24 -8.60
CA LEU A 28 18.37 9.63 -7.56
C LEU A 28 19.87 9.75 -7.94
N PRO A 29 20.75 10.04 -6.95
CA PRO A 29 22.19 10.07 -7.20
C PRO A 29 22.68 8.65 -7.51
N CYS A 30 23.38 8.50 -8.65
CA CYS A 30 23.99 7.23 -9.05
C CYS A 30 25.51 7.31 -8.91
N GLU A 31 26.06 6.35 -8.17
CA GLU A 31 27.51 6.20 -7.93
C GLU A 31 28.24 5.46 -9.08
N GLY A 32 27.51 4.83 -10.01
CA GLY A 32 28.07 4.00 -11.09
C GLY A 32 27.84 4.54 -12.51
N LEU A 33 28.65 4.07 -13.47
CA LEU A 33 28.62 4.47 -14.88
C LEU A 33 27.31 4.09 -15.61
N TYR A 34 26.53 3.14 -15.07
CA TYR A 34 25.23 2.72 -15.60
C TYR A 34 24.19 2.55 -14.49
N CYS A 35 23.04 3.20 -14.66
CA CYS A 35 21.91 3.11 -13.75
C CYS A 35 20.61 2.99 -14.54
N HIS A 36 20.04 1.78 -14.56
CA HIS A 36 18.78 1.51 -15.25
C HIS A 36 17.58 2.25 -14.60
N TYR A 37 17.61 2.41 -13.27
CA TYR A 37 16.52 2.99 -12.47
C TYR A 37 16.80 4.41 -11.98
N ARG A 38 17.63 5.18 -12.71
CA ARG A 38 17.93 6.58 -12.39
C ARG A 38 16.67 7.45 -12.31
N TYR A 39 15.69 7.13 -13.16
CA TYR A 39 14.40 7.81 -13.20
C TYR A 39 13.36 6.98 -12.46
N PRO A 40 12.81 7.48 -11.34
CA PRO A 40 11.79 6.76 -10.58
C PRO A 40 10.53 6.51 -11.42
N ASP A 41 10.23 7.34 -12.42
CA ASP A 41 9.11 7.16 -13.34
C ASP A 41 9.16 5.84 -14.13
N LYS A 42 10.35 5.40 -14.56
CA LYS A 42 10.49 4.12 -15.27
C LYS A 42 10.21 2.94 -14.35
N PHE A 43 10.69 3.01 -13.11
CA PHE A 43 10.42 2.00 -12.10
C PHE A 43 8.92 1.93 -11.76
N MET A 44 8.26 3.09 -11.61
CA MET A 44 6.82 3.15 -11.36
C MET A 44 5.99 2.67 -12.55
N TYR A 45 6.47 2.88 -13.78
CA TYR A 45 5.85 2.37 -15.00
C TYR A 45 5.90 0.83 -15.07
N ASP A 46 7.07 0.24 -14.78
CA ASP A 46 7.25 -1.22 -14.78
C ASP A 46 6.46 -1.90 -13.64
N VAL A 47 6.29 -1.21 -12.51
CA VAL A 47 5.50 -1.67 -11.35
C VAL A 47 4.01 -1.31 -11.48
N ALA A 48 3.58 -0.78 -12.63
CA ALA A 48 2.19 -0.48 -12.99
C ALA A 48 1.46 0.51 -12.06
N MET A 49 2.16 1.47 -11.46
CA MET A 49 1.54 2.56 -10.70
C MET A 49 1.36 3.80 -11.57
N ARG A 50 0.26 3.85 -12.33
CA ARG A 50 -0.20 5.11 -12.91
C ARG A 50 -0.74 6.01 -11.78
N GLY A 51 -0.52 7.32 -11.86
CA GLY A 51 -0.81 8.26 -10.77
C GLY A 51 -2.28 8.32 -10.32
N ASP A 52 -3.21 7.97 -11.21
CA ASP A 52 -4.65 7.81 -10.92
C ASP A 52 -4.92 6.58 -10.04
N VAL A 53 -4.15 5.51 -10.22
CA VAL A 53 -4.27 4.27 -9.44
C VAL A 53 -3.72 4.45 -8.02
N TYR A 54 -2.74 5.33 -7.82
CA TYR A 54 -2.13 5.61 -6.51
C TYR A 54 -3.15 6.12 -5.47
N ILE A 55 -3.91 7.15 -5.82
CA ILE A 55 -4.90 7.73 -4.90
C ILE A 55 -6.01 6.73 -4.59
N ASN A 56 -6.48 5.99 -5.61
CA ASN A 56 -7.49 4.96 -5.40
C ASN A 56 -7.01 3.84 -4.47
N CYS A 57 -5.75 3.39 -4.61
CA CYS A 57 -5.17 2.39 -3.71
C CYS A 57 -5.11 2.90 -2.25
N ILE A 58 -4.72 4.15 -2.03
CA ILE A 58 -4.67 4.75 -0.68
C ILE A 58 -6.06 4.79 -0.04
N ILE A 59 -7.08 5.21 -0.79
CA ILE A 59 -8.45 5.28 -0.29
C ILE A 59 -8.95 3.88 0.13
N ILE A 60 -8.71 2.86 -0.71
CA ILE A 60 -9.12 1.48 -0.41
C ILE A 60 -8.40 0.94 0.84
N LEU A 61 -7.10 1.21 0.98
CA LEU A 61 -6.31 0.83 2.16
C LEU A 61 -6.86 1.47 3.45
N LEU A 62 -7.22 2.76 3.42
CA LEU A 62 -7.80 3.47 4.55
C LEU A 62 -9.16 2.88 4.96
N ILE A 63 -10.02 2.57 3.98
CA ILE A 63 -11.32 1.93 4.23
C ILE A 63 -11.11 0.57 4.89
N MET A 64 -10.18 -0.24 4.37
CA MET A 64 -9.95 -1.59 4.91
C MET A 64 -9.31 -1.57 6.30
N LEU A 65 -8.46 -0.58 6.59
CA LEU A 65 -7.92 -0.33 7.92
C LEU A 65 -9.03 0.04 8.91
N ALA A 66 -9.90 0.98 8.55
CA ALA A 66 -11.03 1.39 9.36
C ALA A 66 -11.99 0.21 9.64
N PHE A 67 -12.29 -0.58 8.61
CA PHE A 67 -13.10 -1.79 8.73
C PHE A 67 -12.48 -2.81 9.70
N THR A 68 -11.17 -3.04 9.61
CA THR A 68 -10.46 -3.97 10.51
C THR A 68 -10.48 -3.50 11.96
N LYS A 69 -10.32 -2.19 12.20
CA LYS A 69 -10.42 -1.59 13.55
C LYS A 69 -11.84 -1.71 14.10
N ALA A 70 -12.85 -1.43 13.28
CA ALA A 70 -14.24 -1.61 13.66
C ALA A 70 -14.57 -3.07 13.99
N ALA A 71 -14.15 -4.01 13.14
CA ALA A 71 -14.34 -5.44 13.38
C ALA A 71 -13.65 -5.91 14.67
N ALA A 72 -12.41 -5.47 14.92
CA ALA A 72 -11.69 -5.78 16.14
C ALA A 72 -12.40 -5.22 17.39
N TYR A 73 -12.91 -3.99 17.31
CA TYR A 73 -13.67 -3.38 18.40
C TYR A 73 -14.98 -4.14 18.68
N ILE A 74 -15.74 -4.48 17.64
CA ILE A 74 -16.98 -5.26 17.76
C ILE A 74 -16.69 -6.63 18.38
N LEU A 75 -15.67 -7.34 17.91
CA LEU A 75 -15.26 -8.64 18.45
C LEU A 75 -14.88 -8.57 19.93
N LEU A 76 -14.12 -7.54 20.33
CA LEU A 76 -13.77 -7.32 21.74
C LEU A 76 -15.02 -7.07 22.59
N ARG A 77 -15.92 -6.19 22.10
CA ARG A 77 -17.17 -5.86 22.79
C ARG A 77 -18.11 -7.06 22.91
N TRP A 78 -18.20 -7.88 21.86
CA TRP A 78 -18.96 -9.14 21.86
C TRP A 78 -18.38 -10.15 22.84
N LYS A 79 -17.05 -10.32 22.86
CA LYS A 79 -16.41 -11.25 23.78
C LYS A 79 -16.57 -10.83 25.24
N ILE A 80 -16.47 -9.53 25.55
CA ILE A 80 -16.78 -8.99 26.88
C ILE A 80 -18.24 -9.22 27.27
N ARG A 81 -19.19 -9.06 26.34
CA ARG A 81 -20.61 -9.33 26.58
C ARG A 81 -20.96 -10.81 26.71
N SER A 82 -20.20 -11.69 26.08
CA SER A 82 -20.38 -13.16 26.15
C SER A 82 -19.72 -13.79 27.38
N LEU A 83 -18.74 -13.11 27.99
CA LEU A 83 -18.08 -13.54 29.23
C LEU A 83 -18.85 -13.13 30.49
N ARG A 84 -19.93 -12.36 30.34
CA ARG A 84 -20.93 -12.10 31.38
C ARG A 84 -22.18 -12.90 31.07
#